data_AF-A0A2K1IH96-F1
#
_entry.id   AF-A0A2K1IH96-F1
#
_cell.length_a   1.000
_cell.length_b   1.000
_cell.length_c   1.000
_cell.angle_alpha   90.00
_cell.angle_beta   90.00
_cell.angle_gamma   90.00
#
_symmetry.space_group_name_H-M   'P 1'
#
loop_
_entity.id
_entity.type
_entity.pdbx_description
1 polymer ?
#
loop_
_entity_poly.entity_id
_entity_poly.type
_entity_poly.pdbx_seq_one_letter_code
_entity_poly.pdbx_strand_id
1 'polypeptide(L)'
;MDSLERDEDTKEVAPELEIEVTGKKPKHKGKHDKPKPWDTDDIEHWKLEKFDPSFNEGGMLEESSFATLFPAYREKYLRETWPVITQALKEHGIKAVLDLVKGSMTVSTTRKTRDPYIIMKARDLMKLLSRSVPAPQALKILEDDMQCDIIKIGNLIRNKERFVKRRQRLLGPNGATLKALELLTGCYVLVQGSTVSAMGPWKGLKAVRRVVEDCIKNVHPIYHIKALMIKRELAKDPELKDQNWDRFLPKFKKKNVKAKKVSKDKEKKDYTPFPPPQQPSKVDLQLESGEYFLSAEMKAAKKWEAKKEKQSEKAVENKRKREAAFIAPKEEKRTAENSSKADRSSQNDVAAMAASLKSKMKNTSETTGNQAKGIEAYLATPSSSKKQKVANGEQSGEKKKKSKKSAEIKSEF
;
A
#
# COMPACT_ATOMS: atom_id res chain seq x y z
N MET A 1 -23.59 -10.57 -44.25
CA MET A 1 -23.90 -9.53 -43.26
C MET A 1 -23.45 -10.04 -41.92
N ASP A 2 -22.52 -9.30 -41.31
CA ASP A 2 -22.04 -9.35 -39.93
C ASP A 2 -21.47 -10.65 -39.36
N SER A 3 -20.15 -10.76 -39.51
CA SER A 3 -19.28 -11.40 -38.52
C SER A 3 -18.30 -10.33 -38.02
N LEU A 4 -18.73 -9.62 -36.97
CA LEU A 4 -17.98 -8.60 -36.23
C LEU A 4 -17.14 -9.28 -35.15
N GLU A 5 -15.92 -9.70 -35.50
CA GLU A 5 -14.84 -9.84 -34.53
C GLU A 5 -14.36 -8.45 -34.16
N ARG A 6 -14.57 -8.06 -32.90
CA ARG A 6 -14.16 -6.77 -32.34
C ARG A 6 -13.00 -7.03 -31.40
N ASP A 7 -11.80 -7.07 -31.96
CA ASP A 7 -10.54 -7.02 -31.22
C ASP A 7 -10.39 -5.63 -30.59
N GLU A 8 -10.46 -5.55 -29.26
CA GLU A 8 -10.17 -4.33 -28.50
C GLU A 8 -8.65 -4.19 -28.26
N ASP A 9 -8.04 -3.29 -29.03
CA ASP A 9 -7.02 -2.32 -28.63
C ASP A 9 -5.87 -2.80 -27.70
N THR A 10 -4.92 -3.54 -28.29
CA THR A 10 -3.52 -3.37 -27.92
C THR A 10 -3.06 -1.98 -28.34
N LYS A 11 -3.05 -1.01 -27.42
CA LYS A 11 -2.35 0.26 -27.60
C LYS A 11 -0.86 -0.01 -27.81
N GLU A 12 -0.46 -0.02 -29.08
CA GLU A 12 0.91 0.13 -29.52
C GLU A 12 1.47 1.41 -28.88
N VAL A 13 2.40 1.24 -27.96
CA VAL A 13 3.22 2.33 -27.46
C VAL A 13 4.16 2.69 -28.60
N ALA A 14 3.91 3.84 -29.24
CA ALA A 14 4.78 4.42 -30.24
C ALA A 14 6.24 4.37 -29.74
N PRO A 15 7.21 4.02 -30.60
CA PRO A 15 8.61 4.02 -30.19
C PRO A 15 9.00 5.43 -29.78
N GLU A 16 9.45 5.59 -28.52
CA GLU A 16 10.14 6.79 -28.07
C GLU A 16 11.32 6.99 -29.01
N LEU A 17 11.22 8.00 -29.89
CA LEU A 17 12.32 8.46 -30.71
C LEU A 17 13.44 8.90 -29.76
N GLU A 18 14.44 8.05 -29.63
CA GLU A 18 15.72 8.37 -29.00
C GLU A 18 16.35 9.51 -29.81
N ILE A 19 16.18 10.74 -29.33
CA ILE A 19 16.95 11.87 -29.82
C ILE A 19 18.35 11.71 -29.23
N GLU A 20 19.23 11.06 -29.98
CA GLU A 20 20.67 11.14 -29.73
C GLU A 20 21.06 12.63 -29.79
N VAL A 21 21.34 13.21 -28.61
CA VAL A 21 21.92 14.55 -28.50
C VAL A 21 23.38 14.45 -28.90
N THR A 22 23.62 14.23 -30.19
CA THR A 22 24.90 14.59 -30.80
C THR A 22 25.00 16.12 -30.68
N GLY A 23 26.08 16.62 -30.06
CA GLY A 23 26.27 18.02 -29.72
C GLY A 23 26.39 19.00 -30.90
N LYS A 24 25.82 18.69 -32.07
CA LYS A 24 25.71 19.62 -33.20
C LYS A 24 24.29 20.14 -33.27
N LYS A 25 24.10 21.41 -32.88
CA LYS A 25 22.85 22.17 -33.10
C LYS A 25 22.40 21.94 -34.56
N PRO A 26 21.12 21.61 -34.81
CA PRO A 26 20.64 21.39 -36.17
C PRO A 26 20.87 22.67 -36.98
N LYS A 27 21.66 22.56 -38.07
CA LYS A 27 21.88 23.69 -38.98
C LYS A 27 20.60 23.91 -39.77
N HIS A 28 19.76 24.82 -39.32
CA HIS A 28 18.66 25.32 -40.14
C HIS A 28 19.24 26.14 -41.30
N LYS A 29 18.77 25.83 -42.53
CA LYS A 29 19.13 26.58 -43.73
C LYS A 29 18.15 27.75 -43.87
N GLY A 30 18.42 28.85 -43.17
CA GLY A 30 17.62 30.08 -43.27
C GLY A 30 18.49 31.33 -43.21
N LYS A 31 18.07 32.42 -43.88
CA LYS A 31 18.75 33.73 -43.86
C LYS A 31 18.77 34.39 -42.46
N HIS A 32 18.10 33.79 -41.48
CA HIS A 32 17.95 34.26 -40.10
C HIS A 32 18.88 33.54 -39.10
N ASP A 33 19.56 32.45 -39.48
CA ASP A 33 20.56 31.76 -38.64
C ASP A 33 21.95 32.38 -38.78
N LYS A 34 22.02 33.72 -38.72
CA LYS A 34 23.30 34.41 -38.54
C LYS A 34 23.67 34.28 -37.06
N PRO A 35 24.94 33.97 -36.71
CA PRO A 35 25.38 34.03 -35.32
C PRO A 35 25.07 35.45 -34.82
N LYS A 36 24.25 35.54 -33.78
CA LYS A 36 23.92 36.82 -33.16
C LYS A 36 25.22 37.33 -32.53
N PRO A 37 25.78 38.47 -32.97
CA PRO A 37 27.06 38.96 -32.45
C PRO A 37 27.06 39.24 -30.94
N TRP A 38 25.87 39.33 -30.34
CA TRP A 38 25.62 39.58 -28.93
C TRP A 38 25.28 38.29 -28.13
N ASP A 39 25.33 37.12 -28.75
CA ASP A 39 25.00 35.81 -28.15
C ASP A 39 26.27 34.93 -28.22
N THR A 40 27.29 35.35 -27.48
CA THR A 40 28.54 34.60 -27.31
C THR A 40 28.36 33.56 -26.20
N ASP A 41 29.03 32.41 -26.31
CA ASP A 41 28.95 31.31 -25.33
C ASP A 41 29.43 31.72 -23.92
N ASP A 42 30.09 32.88 -23.79
CA ASP A 42 30.54 33.48 -22.54
C ASP A 42 29.42 34.19 -21.74
N ILE A 43 28.26 34.45 -22.37
CA ILE A 43 27.16 35.20 -21.75
C ILE A 43 26.28 34.24 -20.94
N GLU A 44 26.32 34.36 -19.61
CA GLU A 44 25.42 33.65 -18.70
C GLU A 44 24.00 34.23 -18.77
N HIS A 45 23.22 33.77 -19.75
CA HIS A 45 21.83 34.16 -20.00
C HIS A 45 20.86 33.99 -18.81
N TRP A 46 21.28 33.26 -17.77
CA TRP A 46 20.44 32.90 -16.62
C TRP A 46 20.95 33.49 -15.30
N LYS A 47 21.92 34.39 -15.35
CA LYS A 47 22.42 35.07 -14.16
C LYS A 47 21.36 36.05 -13.64
N LEU A 48 21.00 35.92 -12.37
CA LEU A 48 20.07 36.84 -11.72
C LEU A 48 20.82 38.11 -11.34
N GLU A 49 20.54 39.21 -12.03
CA GLU A 49 21.00 40.54 -11.64
C GLU A 49 20.14 41.07 -10.49
N LYS A 50 20.80 41.62 -9.47
CA LYS A 50 20.09 42.23 -8.34
C LYS A 50 19.41 43.49 -8.82
N PHE A 51 18.15 43.68 -8.43
CA PHE A 51 17.41 44.89 -8.76
C PHE A 51 18.06 46.12 -8.11
N ASP A 52 18.40 47.12 -8.92
CA ASP A 52 18.83 48.43 -8.44
C ASP A 52 17.60 49.36 -8.33
N PRO A 53 17.35 50.00 -7.18
CA PRO A 53 16.32 51.01 -7.01
C PRO A 53 16.37 52.18 -8.00
N SER A 54 17.47 52.37 -8.72
CA SER A 54 17.63 53.39 -9.76
C SER A 54 16.92 53.02 -11.07
N PHE A 55 16.62 51.74 -11.29
CA PHE A 55 15.91 51.29 -12.50
C PHE A 55 14.44 51.71 -12.56
N ASN A 56 13.87 52.12 -11.42
CA ASN A 56 12.50 52.64 -11.35
C ASN A 56 12.41 53.82 -10.37
N GLU A 57 12.90 54.98 -10.80
CA GLU A 57 12.87 56.21 -10.00
C GLU A 57 11.44 56.73 -9.75
N GLY A 58 10.54 56.51 -10.71
CA GLY A 58 9.14 56.96 -10.66
C GLY A 58 8.23 56.15 -9.72
N GLY A 59 8.70 54.99 -9.23
CA GLY A 59 7.95 54.10 -8.35
C GLY A 59 6.72 53.47 -9.04
N MET A 60 5.77 52.97 -8.24
CA MET A 60 4.54 52.37 -8.74
C MET A 60 3.41 53.40 -8.84
N LEU A 61 2.76 53.48 -10.01
CA LEU A 61 1.58 54.32 -10.25
C LEU A 61 0.31 53.73 -9.64
N GLU A 62 0.14 52.41 -9.76
CA GLU A 62 -1.04 51.67 -9.30
C GLU A 62 -0.75 50.84 -8.05
N GLU A 63 -1.79 50.60 -7.25
CA GLU A 63 -1.71 49.76 -6.06
C GLU A 63 -2.03 48.31 -6.41
N SER A 64 -1.08 47.41 -6.14
CA SER A 64 -1.29 45.96 -6.14
C SER A 64 -1.47 45.49 -4.71
N SER A 65 -2.54 44.75 -4.44
CA SER A 65 -2.86 44.26 -3.10
C SER A 65 -3.15 42.76 -3.12
N PHE A 66 -2.54 42.03 -2.19
CA PHE A 66 -2.75 40.59 -2.01
C PHE A 66 -3.16 40.30 -0.58
N ALA A 67 -4.17 39.44 -0.41
CA ALA A 67 -4.61 38.96 0.89
C ALA A 67 -4.45 37.44 0.99
N THR A 68 -4.09 36.93 2.17
CA THR A 68 -4.03 35.50 2.46
C THR A 68 -4.63 35.23 3.82
N LEU A 69 -5.57 34.28 3.87
CA LEU A 69 -6.17 33.81 5.12
C LEU A 69 -5.20 32.90 5.89
N PHE A 70 -5.21 32.98 7.21
CA PHE A 70 -4.44 32.09 8.07
C PHE A 70 -5.32 31.36 9.09
N PRO A 71 -4.92 30.16 9.55
CA PRO A 71 -5.68 29.43 10.55
C PRO A 71 -5.66 30.12 11.92
N ALA A 72 -6.75 30.04 12.68
CA ALA A 72 -6.91 30.66 14.00
C ALA A 72 -5.77 30.33 14.99
N TYR A 73 -5.26 29.09 14.99
CA TYR A 73 -4.16 28.70 15.89
C TYR A 73 -2.85 29.47 15.63
N ARG A 74 -2.70 30.11 14.47
CA ARG A 74 -1.50 30.85 14.08
C ARG A 74 -1.51 32.30 14.54
N GLU A 75 -2.66 32.81 14.99
CA GLU A 75 -2.89 34.20 15.36
C GLU A 75 -1.91 34.71 16.43
N LYS A 76 -1.74 33.96 17.53
CA LYS A 76 -0.87 34.36 18.64
C LYS A 76 0.56 34.65 18.17
N TYR A 77 1.12 33.73 17.37
CA TYR A 77 2.48 33.89 16.85
C TYR A 77 2.58 35.05 15.86
N LEU A 78 1.59 35.21 14.97
CA LEU A 78 1.61 36.30 13.99
C LEU A 78 1.55 37.64 14.71
N ARG A 79 0.70 37.79 15.73
CA ARG A 79 0.63 39.00 16.56
C ARG A 79 1.97 39.37 17.17
N GLU A 80 2.70 38.39 17.73
CA GLU A 80 4.02 38.60 18.35
C GLU A 80 5.11 38.94 17.33
N THR A 81 5.08 38.33 16.15
CA THR A 81 6.14 38.49 15.12
C THR A 81 5.84 39.54 14.04
N TRP A 82 4.62 40.07 14.00
CA TRP A 82 4.17 41.04 13.00
C TRP A 82 5.03 42.31 12.92
N PRO A 83 5.53 42.89 14.03
CA PRO A 83 6.38 44.08 13.96
C PRO A 83 7.65 43.85 13.14
N VAL A 84 8.28 42.68 13.29
CA VAL A 84 9.49 42.29 12.56
C VAL A 84 9.20 42.17 11.06
N ILE A 85 8.06 41.55 10.71
CA ILE A 85 7.64 41.40 9.32
C ILE A 85 7.34 42.76 8.69
N THR A 86 6.66 43.64 9.43
CA THR A 86 6.34 45.00 8.98
C THR A 86 7.59 45.82 8.74
N GLN A 87 8.60 45.70 9.61
CA GLN A 87 9.89 46.37 9.43
C GLN A 87 10.60 45.90 8.16
N ALA A 88 10.73 44.59 7.96
CA ALA A 88 11.38 44.05 6.76
C ALA A 88 10.65 44.43 5.46
N LEU A 89 9.31 44.42 5.44
CA LEU A 89 8.55 44.82 4.26
C LEU A 89 8.59 46.34 4.00
N LYS A 90 8.75 47.14 5.06
CA LYS A 90 8.87 48.60 4.96
C LYS A 90 10.18 49.03 4.27
N GLU A 91 11.27 48.27 4.44
CA GLU A 91 12.53 48.50 3.72
C GLU A 91 12.35 48.43 2.20
N HIS A 92 11.43 47.58 1.73
CA HIS A 92 11.06 47.47 0.32
C HIS A 92 9.87 48.36 -0.09
N GLY A 93 9.39 49.24 0.81
CA GLY A 93 8.26 50.14 0.54
C GLY A 93 6.91 49.42 0.41
N ILE A 94 6.74 48.23 1.00
CA ILE A 94 5.48 47.48 0.99
C ILE A 94 4.73 47.73 2.30
N LYS A 95 3.42 47.98 2.20
CA LYS A 95 2.53 48.09 3.36
C LYS A 95 2.02 46.70 3.73
N ALA A 96 2.07 46.36 5.02
CA ALA A 96 1.55 45.10 5.54
C ALA A 96 0.51 45.35 6.65
N VAL A 97 -0.65 44.71 6.54
CA VAL A 97 -1.75 44.81 7.52
C VAL A 97 -2.15 43.41 8.00
N LEU A 98 -2.31 43.26 9.32
CA LEU A 98 -2.79 42.04 9.95
C LEU A 98 -4.20 42.29 10.49
N ASP A 99 -5.18 41.57 9.94
CA ASP A 99 -6.56 41.57 10.41
C ASP A 99 -6.82 40.30 11.22
N LEU A 100 -7.00 40.47 12.52
CA LEU A 100 -7.24 39.40 13.47
C LEU A 100 -8.72 38.99 13.54
N VAL A 101 -9.64 39.88 13.15
CA VAL A 101 -11.07 39.61 13.15
C VAL A 101 -11.43 38.69 11.98
N LYS A 102 -10.92 39.02 10.78
CA LYS A 102 -11.10 38.16 9.59
C LYS A 102 -10.10 37.00 9.53
N GLY A 103 -9.01 37.05 10.31
CA GLY A 103 -7.94 36.06 10.23
C GLY A 103 -7.19 36.14 8.89
N SER A 104 -6.91 37.36 8.42
CA SER A 104 -6.28 37.61 7.13
C SER A 104 -5.05 38.50 7.25
N MET A 105 -4.00 38.19 6.50
CA MET A 105 -2.89 39.09 6.26
C MET A 105 -3.14 39.77 4.92
N THR A 106 -2.76 41.03 4.78
CA THR A 106 -2.80 41.79 3.52
C THR A 106 -1.47 42.50 3.30
N VAL A 107 -0.94 42.45 2.08
CA VAL A 107 0.20 43.26 1.64
C VAL A 107 -0.21 44.11 0.44
N SER A 108 0.21 45.36 0.41
CA SER A 108 -0.03 46.25 -0.72
C SER A 108 1.18 47.08 -1.09
N THR A 109 1.34 47.36 -2.39
CA THR A 109 2.38 48.27 -2.88
C THR A 109 2.05 49.71 -2.47
N THR A 110 3.09 50.54 -2.36
CA THR A 110 2.94 51.97 -2.10
C THR A 110 3.64 52.77 -3.18
N ARG A 111 3.44 54.09 -3.20
CA ARG A 111 4.20 54.99 -4.10
C ARG A 111 5.72 54.95 -3.89
N LYS A 112 6.18 54.37 -2.77
CA LYS A 112 7.62 54.20 -2.46
C LYS A 112 8.17 52.85 -2.91
N THR A 113 7.32 51.93 -3.36
CA THR A 113 7.78 50.65 -3.92
C THR A 113 8.47 50.93 -5.25
N ARG A 114 9.73 50.52 -5.37
CA ARG A 114 10.52 50.69 -6.61
C ARG A 114 10.63 49.39 -7.40
N ASP A 115 10.85 48.27 -6.71
CA ASP A 115 10.87 46.94 -7.34
C ASP A 115 9.44 46.50 -7.69
N PRO A 116 9.11 46.23 -8.97
CA PRO A 116 7.79 45.75 -9.35
C PRO A 116 7.53 44.29 -8.94
N TYR A 117 8.56 43.46 -8.79
CA TYR A 117 8.41 42.02 -8.51
C TYR A 117 8.36 41.69 -7.02
N ILE A 118 8.85 42.58 -6.14
CA ILE A 118 8.87 42.36 -4.69
C ILE A 118 7.49 42.07 -4.09
N ILE A 119 6.41 42.59 -4.68
CA ILE A 119 5.04 42.30 -4.24
C ILE A 119 4.67 40.82 -4.39
N MET A 120 5.22 40.12 -5.39
CA MET A 120 5.03 38.69 -5.59
C MET A 120 5.73 37.88 -4.50
N LYS A 121 6.92 38.32 -4.08
CA LYS A 121 7.65 37.74 -2.95
C LYS A 121 6.95 38.00 -1.63
N ALA A 122 6.40 39.20 -1.43
CA ALA A 122 5.61 39.54 -0.24
C ALA A 122 4.35 38.66 -0.14
N ARG A 123 3.65 38.43 -1.26
CA ARG A 123 2.54 37.46 -1.33
C ARG A 123 3.00 36.06 -0.91
N ASP A 124 4.15 35.62 -1.39
CA ASP A 124 4.68 34.29 -1.09
C ASP A 124 5.16 34.15 0.36
N LEU A 125 5.71 35.22 0.95
CA LEU A 125 5.96 35.35 2.39
C LEU A 125 4.68 35.12 3.20
N MET A 126 3.56 35.75 2.83
CA MET A 126 2.29 35.56 3.53
C MET A 126 1.79 34.13 3.45
N LYS A 127 1.90 33.50 2.27
CA LYS A 127 1.54 32.09 2.10
C LYS A 127 2.40 31.20 2.99
N LEU A 128 3.71 31.43 3.08
CA LEU A 128 4.61 30.68 3.97
C LEU A 128 4.23 30.84 5.45
N LEU A 129 3.94 32.05 5.88
CA LEU A 129 3.49 32.35 7.25
C LEU A 129 2.17 31.65 7.58
N SER A 130 1.23 31.60 6.62
CA SER A 130 -0.05 30.87 6.76
C SER A 130 0.18 29.35 6.94
N ARG A 131 1.25 28.82 6.34
CA ARG A 131 1.70 27.42 6.46
C ARG A 131 2.69 27.20 7.61
N SER A 132 2.62 28.07 8.62
CA SER A 132 3.37 28.00 9.88
C SER A 132 4.90 27.92 9.75
N VAL A 133 5.46 28.42 8.66
CA VAL A 133 6.90 28.64 8.57
C VAL A 133 7.30 29.73 9.59
N PRO A 134 8.40 29.58 10.33
CA PRO A 134 8.89 30.61 11.25
C PRO A 134 9.26 31.90 10.51
N ALA A 135 8.94 33.07 11.08
CA ALA A 135 9.19 34.36 10.46
C ALA A 135 10.67 34.60 10.06
N PRO A 136 11.69 34.28 10.88
CA PRO A 136 13.09 34.48 10.49
C PRO A 136 13.50 33.67 9.24
N GLN A 137 12.91 32.49 9.08
CA GLN A 137 13.16 31.65 7.91
C GLN A 137 12.34 32.12 6.70
N ALA A 138 11.11 32.57 6.94
CA ALA A 138 10.21 33.05 5.90
C ALA A 138 10.72 34.35 5.25
N LEU A 139 11.30 35.27 6.03
CA LEU A 139 11.81 36.57 5.56
C LEU A 139 12.88 36.46 4.48
N LYS A 140 13.67 35.37 4.48
CA LYS A 140 14.67 35.11 3.45
C LYS A 140 14.07 35.01 2.04
N ILE A 141 12.74 34.80 1.89
CA ILE A 141 12.07 34.79 0.58
C ILE A 141 12.12 36.13 -0.15
N LEU A 142 12.44 37.22 0.56
CA LEU A 142 12.60 38.54 -0.04
C LEU A 142 13.87 38.63 -0.90
N GLU A 143 14.86 37.76 -0.66
CA GLU A 143 16.09 37.63 -1.46
C GLU A 143 15.79 37.02 -2.86
N ASP A 144 16.57 37.36 -3.89
CA ASP A 144 16.33 36.92 -5.29
C ASP A 144 16.60 35.43 -5.53
N ASP A 145 17.56 34.86 -4.82
CA ASP A 145 17.97 33.46 -4.98
C ASP A 145 17.02 32.45 -4.30
N MET A 146 16.08 32.97 -3.51
CA MET A 146 15.17 32.19 -2.68
C MET A 146 13.76 32.19 -3.30
N GLN A 147 13.23 31.00 -3.52
CA GLN A 147 11.86 30.80 -4.00
C GLN A 147 11.10 29.89 -3.04
N CYS A 148 9.77 29.89 -3.16
CA CYS A 148 8.91 29.03 -2.34
C CYS A 148 8.11 28.07 -3.20
N ASP A 149 7.80 26.91 -2.65
CA ASP A 149 6.87 25.96 -3.25
C ASP A 149 5.95 25.33 -2.20
N ILE A 150 4.65 25.31 -2.47
CA ILE A 150 3.63 24.73 -1.58
C ILE A 150 3.04 23.50 -2.28
N ILE A 151 3.50 22.33 -1.85
CA ILE A 151 3.16 21.05 -2.45
C ILE A 151 1.93 20.47 -1.73
N LYS A 152 0.82 20.33 -2.46
CA LYS A 152 -0.42 19.73 -1.93
C LYS A 152 -0.34 18.21 -1.97
N ILE A 153 -0.25 17.57 -0.81
CA ILE A 153 -0.19 16.10 -0.69
C ILE A 153 -1.53 15.46 -0.29
N GLY A 154 -2.51 16.24 0.17
CA GLY A 154 -3.78 15.72 0.71
C GLY A 154 -4.63 14.93 -0.28
N ASN A 155 -4.65 15.30 -1.55
CA ASN A 155 -5.53 14.69 -2.55
C ASN A 155 -4.92 13.46 -3.24
N LEU A 156 -3.67 13.10 -2.93
CA LEU A 156 -2.98 12.01 -3.62
C LEU A 156 -3.38 10.62 -3.11
N ILE A 157 -3.93 10.52 -1.89
CA ILE A 157 -4.30 9.24 -1.27
C ILE A 157 -5.67 9.37 -0.60
N ARG A 158 -6.59 8.45 -0.94
CA ARG A 158 -7.94 8.38 -0.35
C ARG A 158 -7.94 7.89 1.11
N ASN A 159 -7.11 6.90 1.44
CA ASN A 159 -7.08 6.29 2.77
C ASN A 159 -6.24 7.13 3.76
N LYS A 160 -6.90 7.65 4.81
CA LYS A 160 -6.28 8.51 5.84
C LYS A 160 -5.10 7.86 6.55
N GLU A 161 -5.22 6.60 6.96
CA GLU A 161 -4.13 5.89 7.66
C GLU A 161 -2.87 5.74 6.79
N ARG A 162 -3.07 5.41 5.51
CA ARG A 162 -1.99 5.27 4.54
C ARG A 162 -1.32 6.62 4.29
N PHE A 163 -2.11 7.69 4.24
CA PHE A 163 -1.60 9.06 4.13
C PHE A 163 -0.71 9.42 5.33
N VAL A 164 -1.18 9.19 6.56
CA VAL A 164 -0.39 9.48 7.78
C VAL A 164 0.91 8.66 7.80
N LYS A 165 0.87 7.36 7.47
CA LYS A 165 2.07 6.51 7.41
C LYS A 165 3.08 6.99 6.35
N ARG A 166 2.62 7.39 5.15
CA ARG A 166 3.51 7.90 4.08
C ARG A 166 4.02 9.32 4.36
N ARG A 167 3.23 10.17 5.00
CA ARG A 167 3.68 11.49 5.48
C ARG A 167 4.75 11.34 6.55
N GLN A 168 4.54 10.43 7.52
CA GLN A 168 5.55 10.15 8.54
C GLN A 168 6.84 9.58 7.94
N ARG A 169 6.72 8.74 6.91
CA ARG A 169 7.87 8.23 6.14
C ARG A 169 8.69 9.35 5.49
N LEU A 170 8.05 10.41 4.99
CA LEU A 170 8.73 11.57 4.42
C LEU A 170 9.57 12.32 5.47
N LEU A 171 9.03 12.46 6.69
CA LEU A 171 9.77 13.05 7.82
C LEU A 171 10.94 12.16 8.24
N GLY A 172 10.70 10.85 8.28
CA GLY A 172 11.67 9.84 8.72
C GLY A 172 11.78 9.76 10.25
N PRO A 173 12.56 8.79 10.78
CA PRO A 173 12.83 8.70 12.21
C PRO A 173 13.59 9.96 12.67
N ASN A 174 13.12 10.60 13.74
CA ASN A 174 13.69 11.84 14.29
C ASN A 174 13.93 12.97 13.27
N GLY A 175 13.18 13.00 12.15
CA GLY A 175 13.37 14.01 11.11
C GLY A 175 14.61 13.82 10.24
N ALA A 176 15.33 12.69 10.35
CA ALA A 176 16.61 12.49 9.65
C ALA A 176 16.47 12.50 8.12
N THR A 177 15.37 11.94 7.59
CA THR A 177 15.11 11.92 6.14
C THR A 177 14.84 13.32 5.60
N LEU A 178 14.06 14.11 6.34
CA LEU A 178 13.81 15.51 5.99
C LEU A 178 15.11 16.32 6.07
N LYS A 179 15.91 16.15 7.14
CA LYS A 179 17.17 16.89 7.28
C LYS A 179 18.18 16.57 6.18
N ALA A 180 18.28 15.30 5.80
CA ALA A 180 19.11 14.90 4.65
C ALA A 180 18.62 15.53 3.35
N LEU A 181 17.30 15.61 3.13
CA LEU A 181 16.73 16.25 1.95
C LEU A 181 17.05 17.76 1.93
N GLU A 182 16.96 18.44 3.07
CA GLU A 182 17.33 19.86 3.19
C GLU A 182 18.80 20.11 2.81
N LEU A 183 19.73 19.32 3.37
CA LEU A 183 21.17 19.48 3.13
C LEU A 183 21.57 19.16 1.68
N LEU A 184 20.88 18.22 1.03
CA LEU A 184 21.17 17.85 -0.35
C LEU A 184 20.63 18.87 -1.35
N THR A 185 19.47 19.45 -1.08
CA THR A 185 18.78 20.36 -2.00
C THR A 185 19.05 21.83 -1.73
N GLY A 186 19.64 22.17 -0.57
CA GLY A 186 19.79 23.56 -0.12
C GLY A 186 18.45 24.21 0.20
N CYS A 187 17.39 23.41 0.37
CA CYS A 187 16.06 23.90 0.67
C CYS A 187 15.73 23.73 2.16
N TYR A 188 14.90 24.60 2.70
CA TYR A 188 14.17 24.41 3.94
C TYR A 188 12.84 23.72 3.64
N VAL A 189 12.50 22.64 4.35
CA VAL A 189 11.29 21.87 4.08
C VAL A 189 10.48 21.71 5.37
N LEU A 190 9.22 22.10 5.34
CA LEU A 190 8.28 21.97 6.46
C LEU A 190 7.08 21.12 6.04
N VAL A 191 6.91 19.99 6.71
CA VAL A 191 5.79 19.07 6.48
C VAL A 191 4.71 19.34 7.52
N GLN A 192 3.58 19.93 7.10
CA GLN A 192 2.46 20.24 7.99
C GLN A 192 1.12 19.85 7.39
N GLY A 193 0.34 19.07 8.16
CA GLY A 193 -1.02 18.71 7.78
C GLY A 193 -1.06 17.95 6.44
N SER A 194 -1.70 18.56 5.45
CA SER A 194 -1.91 18.02 4.09
C SER A 194 -1.04 18.71 3.02
N THR A 195 -0.09 19.53 3.44
CA THR A 195 0.82 20.28 2.55
C THR A 195 2.27 20.17 3.02
N VAL A 196 3.18 20.28 2.07
CA VAL A 196 4.62 20.40 2.34
C VAL A 196 5.06 21.74 1.77
N SER A 197 5.56 22.61 2.64
CA SER A 197 6.13 23.89 2.26
C SER A 197 7.63 23.72 2.06
N ALA A 198 8.17 24.19 0.95
CA ALA A 198 9.59 24.19 0.66
C ALA A 198 10.06 25.61 0.31
N MET A 199 11.27 25.97 0.72
CA MET A 199 11.92 27.24 0.39
C MET A 199 13.36 27.00 -0.04
N GLY A 200 13.83 27.65 -1.09
CA GLY A 200 15.23 27.56 -1.53
C GLY A 200 15.38 27.78 -3.03
N PRO A 201 16.51 27.35 -3.63
CA PRO A 201 16.78 27.58 -5.03
C PRO A 201 15.87 26.73 -5.93
N TRP A 202 15.55 27.24 -7.12
CA TRP A 202 14.65 26.58 -8.10
C TRP A 202 15.03 25.12 -8.39
N LYS A 203 16.33 24.84 -8.60
CA LYS A 203 16.83 23.47 -8.85
C LYS A 203 16.52 22.53 -7.68
N GLY A 204 16.68 23.02 -6.46
CA GLY A 204 16.37 22.30 -5.23
C GLY A 204 14.86 22.05 -5.08
N LEU A 205 14.03 23.07 -5.31
CA LEU A 205 12.57 22.96 -5.23
C LEU A 205 12.02 21.91 -6.19
N LYS A 206 12.50 21.87 -7.44
CA LYS A 206 12.10 20.85 -8.42
C LYS A 206 12.44 19.43 -7.95
N ALA A 207 13.60 19.25 -7.32
CA ALA A 207 13.99 17.97 -6.73
C ALA A 207 13.09 17.60 -5.53
N VAL A 208 12.85 18.54 -4.61
CA VAL A 208 11.98 18.33 -3.44
C VAL A 208 10.57 17.96 -3.87
N ARG A 209 9.98 18.69 -4.82
CA ARG A 209 8.64 18.40 -5.36
C ARG A 209 8.54 16.96 -5.87
N ARG A 210 9.51 16.52 -6.68
CA ARG A 210 9.55 15.14 -7.19
C ARG A 210 9.64 14.13 -6.04
N VAL A 211 10.54 14.34 -5.08
CA VAL A 211 10.71 13.44 -3.92
C VAL A 211 9.41 13.33 -3.11
N VAL A 212 8.75 14.46 -2.84
CA VAL A 212 7.51 14.52 -2.04
C VAL A 212 6.37 13.80 -2.75
N GLU A 213 6.14 14.11 -4.03
CA GLU A 213 5.06 13.49 -4.81
C GLU A 213 5.28 11.96 -4.95
N ASP A 214 6.51 11.53 -5.24
CA ASP A 214 6.84 10.11 -5.39
C ASP A 214 6.78 9.36 -4.04
N CYS A 215 7.16 10.01 -2.94
CA CYS A 215 7.03 9.46 -1.59
C CYS A 215 5.57 9.13 -1.26
N ILE A 216 4.66 10.04 -1.62
CA ILE A 216 3.23 9.85 -1.43
C ILE A 216 2.68 8.82 -2.43
N LYS A 217 3.24 8.69 -3.64
CA LYS A 217 2.92 7.64 -4.63
C LYS A 217 3.54 6.25 -4.32
N ASN A 218 4.00 6.03 -3.08
CA ASN A 218 4.54 4.77 -2.56
C ASN A 218 6.01 4.44 -2.91
N VAL A 219 6.78 5.38 -3.46
CA VAL A 219 8.23 5.24 -3.53
C VAL A 219 8.83 5.62 -2.17
N HIS A 220 9.93 5.00 -1.73
CA HIS A 220 10.57 5.40 -0.47
C HIS A 220 11.49 6.61 -0.71
N PRO A 221 11.45 7.69 0.11
CA PRO A 221 12.25 8.90 -0.11
C PRO A 221 13.76 8.61 -0.11
N ILE A 222 14.21 7.61 0.65
CA ILE A 222 15.62 7.13 0.66
C ILE A 222 16.15 6.84 -0.76
N TYR A 223 15.34 6.32 -1.69
CA TYR A 223 15.80 6.08 -3.06
C TYR A 223 16.15 7.37 -3.78
N HIS A 224 15.32 8.41 -3.62
CA HIS A 224 15.60 9.72 -4.19
C HIS A 224 16.76 10.42 -3.49
N ILE A 225 16.90 10.25 -2.17
CA ILE A 225 18.05 10.78 -1.41
C ILE A 225 19.35 10.15 -1.92
N LYS A 226 19.41 8.82 -2.08
CA LYS A 226 20.58 8.15 -2.66
C LYS A 226 20.87 8.62 -4.09
N ALA A 227 19.83 8.77 -4.91
CA ALA A 227 19.98 9.31 -6.26
C ALA A 227 20.53 10.75 -6.24
N LEU A 228 20.07 11.60 -5.34
CA LEU A 228 20.57 12.97 -5.17
C LEU A 228 22.01 13.02 -4.66
N MET A 229 22.39 12.12 -3.75
CA MET A 229 23.78 11.97 -3.31
C MET A 229 24.69 11.62 -4.48
N ILE A 230 24.31 10.60 -5.26
CA ILE A 230 25.09 10.18 -6.44
C ILE A 230 25.17 11.32 -7.46
N LYS A 231 24.06 12.00 -7.77
CA LYS A 231 24.07 13.16 -8.68
C LYS A 231 24.99 14.28 -8.21
N ARG A 232 25.04 14.53 -6.90
CA ARG A 232 25.90 15.56 -6.33
C ARG A 232 27.38 15.20 -6.43
N GLU A 233 27.74 13.93 -6.30
CA GLU A 233 29.11 13.46 -6.51
C GLU A 233 29.48 13.49 -8.00
N LEU A 234 28.64 12.94 -8.88
CA LEU A 234 28.87 12.95 -10.34
C LEU A 234 28.96 14.38 -10.92
N ALA A 235 28.27 15.36 -10.32
CA ALA A 235 28.34 16.75 -10.75
C ALA A 235 29.69 17.44 -10.42
N LYS A 236 30.47 16.89 -9.48
CA LYS A 236 31.81 17.41 -9.16
C LYS A 236 32.82 17.04 -10.25
N ASP A 237 32.67 15.86 -10.85
CA ASP A 237 33.57 15.34 -11.87
C ASP A 237 33.36 16.09 -13.19
N PRO A 238 34.37 16.82 -13.72
CA PRO A 238 34.20 17.65 -14.91
C PRO A 238 33.94 16.84 -16.19
N GLU A 239 34.52 15.65 -16.33
CA GLU A 239 34.40 14.80 -17.53
C GLU A 239 32.98 14.25 -17.74
N LEU A 240 32.22 14.10 -16.66
CA LEU A 240 30.90 13.48 -16.69
C LEU A 240 29.76 14.48 -16.75
N LYS A 241 30.02 15.80 -16.66
CA LYS A 241 28.97 16.85 -16.58
C LYS A 241 28.01 16.84 -17.76
N ASP A 242 28.54 16.58 -18.96
CA ASP A 242 27.77 16.65 -20.20
C ASP A 242 27.17 15.29 -20.62
N GLN A 243 27.47 14.22 -19.87
CA GLN A 243 27.01 12.87 -20.18
C GLN A 243 25.71 12.50 -19.45
N ASN A 244 24.94 11.56 -20.00
CA ASN A 244 23.74 11.05 -19.34
C ASN A 244 24.09 10.16 -18.12
N TRP A 245 23.59 10.52 -16.94
CA TRP A 245 23.86 9.84 -15.67
C TRP A 245 22.93 8.66 -15.33
N ASP A 246 21.97 8.31 -16.19
CA ASP A 246 20.97 7.26 -15.92
C ASP A 246 21.56 5.86 -15.70
N ARG A 247 22.78 5.61 -16.17
CA ARG A 247 23.54 4.38 -15.92
C ARG A 247 23.96 4.24 -14.45
N PHE A 248 24.33 5.35 -13.80
CA PHE A 248 24.84 5.38 -12.43
C PHE A 248 23.72 5.51 -11.39
N LEU A 249 22.52 5.88 -11.83
CA LEU A 249 21.39 6.10 -10.95
C LEU A 249 20.74 4.78 -10.51
N PRO A 250 20.49 4.57 -9.20
CA PRO A 250 19.79 3.40 -8.71
C PRO A 250 18.36 3.34 -9.26
N LYS A 251 18.09 2.39 -10.16
CA LYS A 251 16.75 2.18 -10.71
C LYS A 251 15.90 1.34 -9.76
N PHE A 252 14.78 1.89 -9.32
CA PHE A 252 13.81 1.13 -8.54
C PHE A 252 13.01 0.21 -9.46
N LYS A 253 13.35 -1.09 -9.46
CA LYS A 253 12.52 -2.11 -10.14
C LYS A 253 11.37 -2.49 -9.22
N LYS A 254 10.14 -2.16 -9.61
CA LYS A 254 8.94 -2.73 -8.98
C LYS A 254 8.97 -4.24 -9.20
N LYS A 255 9.23 -5.01 -8.15
CA LYS A 255 9.04 -6.47 -8.18
C LYS A 255 7.54 -6.73 -8.25
N ASN A 256 6.99 -6.80 -9.47
CA ASN A 256 5.63 -7.28 -9.68
C ASN A 256 5.65 -8.81 -9.57
N VAL A 257 5.87 -9.30 -8.35
CA VAL A 257 5.82 -10.75 -8.09
C VAL A 257 4.39 -11.18 -8.36
N LYS A 258 4.21 -12.05 -9.37
CA LYS A 258 2.90 -12.57 -9.73
C LYS A 258 2.27 -13.17 -8.48
N ALA A 259 1.15 -12.60 -8.03
CA ALA A 259 0.39 -13.15 -6.93
C ALA A 259 0.00 -14.59 -7.26
N LYS A 260 -0.01 -15.47 -6.25
CA LYS A 260 -0.44 -16.86 -6.40
C LYS A 260 -1.81 -16.86 -7.08
N LYS A 261 -1.92 -17.45 -8.27
CA LYS A 261 -3.19 -17.56 -9.00
C LYS A 261 -4.13 -18.38 -8.11
N VAL A 262 -5.08 -17.70 -7.48
CA VAL A 262 -6.25 -18.36 -6.90
C VAL A 262 -7.02 -18.95 -8.09
N SER A 263 -7.40 -20.22 -8.02
CA SER A 263 -8.24 -20.87 -9.04
C SER A 263 -9.46 -19.99 -9.31
N LYS A 264 -9.70 -19.67 -10.59
CA LYS A 264 -10.59 -18.60 -11.02
C LYS A 264 -12.08 -18.91 -10.87
N ASP A 265 -12.44 -20.09 -10.40
CA ASP A 265 -13.81 -20.58 -10.51
C ASP A 265 -14.54 -20.45 -9.17
N LYS A 266 -14.65 -19.21 -8.67
CA LYS A 266 -15.72 -18.85 -7.75
C LYS A 266 -16.48 -17.71 -8.38
N GLU A 267 -17.53 -18.06 -9.11
CA GLU A 267 -18.55 -17.12 -9.54
C GLU A 267 -18.93 -16.23 -8.35
N LYS A 268 -18.83 -14.91 -8.54
CA LYS A 268 -19.22 -13.96 -7.50
C LYS A 268 -20.74 -14.08 -7.34
N LYS A 269 -21.21 -14.38 -6.12
CA LYS A 269 -22.65 -14.41 -5.84
C LYS A 269 -23.28 -13.08 -6.24
N ASP A 270 -24.37 -13.12 -6.98
CA ASP A 270 -25.13 -11.93 -7.35
C ASP A 270 -25.61 -11.21 -6.09
N TYR A 271 -25.55 -9.88 -6.12
CA TYR A 271 -25.97 -9.06 -4.99
C TYR A 271 -27.50 -9.10 -4.86
N THR A 272 -27.99 -9.84 -3.88
CA THR A 272 -29.40 -9.80 -3.48
C THR A 272 -29.57 -8.81 -2.33
N PRO A 273 -30.48 -7.81 -2.43
CA PRO A 273 -30.72 -6.86 -1.35
C PRO A 273 -31.39 -7.52 -0.12
N PHE A 274 -32.00 -8.69 -0.32
CA PHE A 274 -32.58 -9.48 0.76
C PHE A 274 -31.53 -10.40 1.41
N PRO A 275 -31.46 -10.44 2.75
CA PRO A 275 -30.61 -11.39 3.44
C PRO A 275 -31.14 -12.82 3.22
N PRO A 276 -30.27 -13.84 3.19
CA PRO A 276 -30.71 -15.23 3.20
C PRO A 276 -31.51 -15.54 4.48
N PRO A 277 -32.44 -16.51 4.44
CA PRO A 277 -33.17 -16.94 5.63
C PRO A 277 -32.19 -17.42 6.71
N GLN A 278 -32.47 -17.09 7.96
CA GLN A 278 -31.70 -17.59 9.09
C GLN A 278 -31.82 -19.11 9.15
N GLN A 279 -30.75 -19.82 9.52
CA GLN A 279 -30.84 -21.26 9.73
C GLN A 279 -31.77 -21.53 10.92
N PRO A 280 -32.79 -22.39 10.77
CA PRO A 280 -33.74 -22.66 11.85
C PRO A 280 -33.01 -23.26 13.05
N SER A 281 -33.45 -22.92 14.26
CA SER A 281 -32.89 -23.51 15.46
C SER A 281 -33.26 -24.99 15.55
N LYS A 282 -32.53 -25.77 16.39
CA LYS A 282 -32.91 -27.16 16.68
C LYS A 282 -34.34 -27.28 17.21
N VAL A 283 -34.82 -26.25 17.92
CA VAL A 283 -36.19 -26.18 18.43
C VAL A 283 -37.17 -25.99 17.28
N ASP A 284 -36.87 -25.10 16.33
CA ASP A 284 -37.71 -24.87 15.15
C ASP A 284 -37.80 -26.12 14.26
N LEU A 285 -36.68 -26.81 14.04
CA LEU A 285 -36.65 -28.10 13.35
C LEU A 285 -37.50 -29.18 14.06
N GLN A 286 -37.49 -29.18 15.40
CA GLN A 286 -38.31 -30.10 16.20
C GLN A 286 -39.79 -29.72 16.19
N LEU A 287 -40.11 -28.42 16.16
CA LEU A 287 -41.48 -27.91 16.05
C LEU A 287 -42.06 -28.22 14.66
N GLU A 288 -41.28 -28.03 13.60
CA GLU A 288 -41.64 -28.33 12.21
C GLU A 288 -41.85 -29.84 11.96
N SER A 289 -40.98 -30.68 12.52
CA SER A 289 -41.10 -32.16 12.42
C SER A 289 -42.20 -32.75 13.32
N GLY A 290 -42.81 -31.94 14.21
CA GLY A 290 -43.76 -32.41 15.22
C GLY A 290 -43.14 -33.28 16.32
N GLU A 291 -41.84 -33.56 16.24
CA GLU A 291 -41.12 -34.32 17.26
C GLU A 291 -41.05 -33.56 18.58
N TYR A 292 -41.11 -32.23 18.56
CA TYR A 292 -41.12 -31.42 19.78
C TYR A 292 -42.27 -31.81 20.73
N PHE A 293 -43.45 -32.09 20.17
CA PHE A 293 -44.66 -32.41 20.92
C PHE A 293 -44.73 -33.86 21.40
N LEU A 294 -43.93 -34.77 20.84
CA LEU A 294 -43.92 -36.17 21.27
C LEU A 294 -43.15 -36.35 22.59
N SER A 295 -43.79 -37.03 23.55
CA SER A 295 -43.15 -37.51 24.78
C SER A 295 -41.96 -38.43 24.47
N ALA A 296 -40.99 -38.49 25.38
CA ALA A 296 -39.83 -39.36 25.26
C ALA A 296 -40.21 -40.84 25.06
N GLU A 297 -41.30 -41.28 25.70
CA GLU A 297 -41.84 -42.64 25.56
C GLU A 297 -42.38 -42.90 24.16
N MET A 298 -43.18 -41.98 23.60
CA MET A 298 -43.68 -42.08 22.23
C MET A 298 -42.55 -42.05 21.19
N LYS A 299 -41.50 -41.25 21.42
CA LYS A 299 -40.28 -41.25 20.61
C LYS A 299 -39.56 -42.59 20.67
N ALA A 300 -39.48 -43.21 21.84
CA ALA A 300 -38.84 -44.52 22.02
C ALA A 300 -39.65 -45.64 21.35
N ALA A 301 -40.98 -45.62 21.48
CA ALA A 301 -41.89 -46.57 20.83
C ALA A 301 -41.76 -46.49 19.30
N LYS A 302 -41.81 -45.29 18.71
CA LYS A 302 -41.63 -45.09 17.26
C LYS A 302 -40.26 -45.54 16.77
N LYS A 303 -39.20 -45.33 17.56
CA LYS A 303 -37.85 -45.84 17.27
C LYS A 303 -37.77 -47.37 17.33
N TRP A 304 -38.49 -48.00 18.25
CA TRP A 304 -38.55 -49.45 18.37
C TRP A 304 -39.31 -50.08 17.21
N GLU A 305 -40.44 -49.49 16.84
CA GLU A 305 -41.25 -49.90 15.69
C GLU A 305 -40.44 -49.82 14.39
N ALA A 306 -39.76 -48.70 14.14
CA ALA A 306 -38.86 -48.55 13.00
C ALA A 306 -37.68 -49.54 13.02
N LYS A 307 -37.20 -49.98 14.20
CA LYS A 307 -36.20 -51.05 14.30
C LYS A 307 -36.79 -52.41 13.95
N LYS A 308 -38.02 -52.69 14.39
CA LYS A 308 -38.72 -53.95 14.13
C LYS A 308 -39.05 -54.11 12.63
N GLU A 309 -39.48 -53.03 11.97
CA GLU A 309 -39.68 -52.99 10.53
C GLU A 309 -38.37 -53.25 9.77
N LYS A 310 -37.27 -52.56 10.14
CA LYS A 310 -35.96 -52.83 9.51
C LYS A 310 -35.47 -54.26 9.74
N GLN A 311 -35.81 -54.88 10.88
CA GLN A 311 -35.48 -56.27 11.17
C GLN A 311 -36.33 -57.23 10.32
N SER A 312 -37.63 -56.97 10.14
CA SER A 312 -38.48 -57.80 9.29
C SER A 312 -38.07 -57.70 7.82
N GLU A 313 -37.76 -56.50 7.34
CA GLU A 313 -37.21 -56.28 5.98
C GLU A 313 -35.93 -57.09 5.75
N LYS A 314 -34.97 -57.01 6.68
CA LYS A 314 -33.72 -57.78 6.61
C LYS A 314 -33.96 -59.28 6.71
N ALA A 315 -34.92 -59.72 7.51
CA ALA A 315 -35.28 -61.14 7.61
C ALA A 315 -35.87 -61.64 6.30
N VAL A 316 -36.74 -60.86 5.64
CA VAL A 316 -37.29 -61.15 4.31
C VAL A 316 -36.18 -61.16 3.27
N GLU A 317 -35.28 -60.17 3.29
CA GLU A 317 -34.13 -60.12 2.37
C GLU A 317 -33.22 -61.34 2.53
N ASN A 318 -32.90 -61.72 3.78
CA ASN A 318 -32.10 -62.90 4.08
C ASN A 318 -32.82 -64.21 3.70
N LYS A 319 -34.15 -64.28 3.87
CA LYS A 319 -34.95 -65.43 3.45
C LYS A 319 -34.94 -65.57 1.92
N ARG A 320 -35.12 -64.47 1.18
CA ARG A 320 -34.99 -64.42 -0.28
C ARG A 320 -33.59 -64.86 -0.74
N LYS A 321 -32.54 -64.40 -0.07
CA LYS A 321 -31.15 -64.83 -0.36
C LYS A 321 -30.94 -66.33 -0.12
N ARG A 322 -31.52 -66.88 0.96
CA ARG A 322 -31.45 -68.33 1.26
C ARG A 322 -32.23 -69.17 0.26
N GLU A 323 -33.45 -68.76 -0.09
CA GLU A 323 -34.28 -69.45 -1.09
C GLU A 323 -33.62 -69.43 -2.48
N ALA A 324 -33.00 -68.31 -2.86
CA ALA A 324 -32.21 -68.22 -4.09
C ALA A 324 -30.99 -69.15 -4.10
N ALA A 325 -30.36 -69.40 -2.93
CA ALA A 325 -29.22 -70.32 -2.82
C ALA A 325 -29.63 -71.80 -2.80
N PHE A 326 -30.89 -72.13 -2.46
CA PHE A 326 -31.38 -73.52 -2.36
C PHE A 326 -31.99 -74.05 -3.66
N ILE A 327 -32.25 -73.17 -4.64
CA ILE A 327 -32.61 -73.57 -5.99
C ILE A 327 -31.31 -73.95 -6.70
N ALA A 328 -31.13 -75.25 -6.98
CA ALA A 328 -30.01 -75.73 -7.77
C ALA A 328 -29.94 -74.94 -9.09
N PRO A 329 -28.79 -74.37 -9.45
CA PRO A 329 -28.59 -73.76 -10.76
C PRO A 329 -29.05 -74.74 -11.84
N LYS A 330 -29.92 -74.31 -12.77
CA LYS A 330 -30.39 -75.18 -13.84
C LYS A 330 -29.19 -75.62 -14.70
N GLU A 331 -28.86 -76.90 -14.67
CA GLU A 331 -27.89 -77.52 -15.57
C GLU A 331 -28.55 -77.83 -16.93
N GLU A 332 -27.89 -77.44 -18.02
CA GLU A 332 -28.28 -77.83 -19.38
C GLU A 332 -27.90 -79.30 -19.63
N LYS A 333 -28.86 -80.13 -20.04
CA LYS A 333 -28.64 -81.57 -20.31
C LYS A 333 -27.66 -81.77 -21.46
N ARG A 334 -26.56 -82.48 -21.23
CA ARG A 334 -25.70 -83.08 -22.28
C ARG A 334 -26.17 -84.51 -22.54
N THR A 335 -26.52 -84.82 -23.79
CA THR A 335 -26.84 -86.18 -24.27
C THR A 335 -25.57 -87.02 -24.42
N ALA A 336 -25.70 -88.32 -24.12
CA ALA A 336 -24.62 -89.29 -24.00
C ALA A 336 -24.25 -89.94 -25.36
N GLU A 337 -22.96 -90.18 -25.60
CA GLU A 337 -22.40 -91.52 -25.89
C GLU A 337 -20.86 -91.46 -26.01
N ASN A 338 -20.21 -92.04 -24.99
CA ASN A 338 -18.92 -92.72 -24.92
C ASN A 338 -17.66 -92.20 -25.65
N SER A 339 -16.78 -91.62 -24.82
CA SER A 339 -15.41 -92.10 -24.54
C SER A 339 -14.46 -92.37 -25.71
N SER A 340 -13.55 -91.42 -25.97
CA SER A 340 -12.08 -91.64 -25.98
C SER A 340 -11.35 -90.49 -26.70
N LYS A 341 -10.95 -89.46 -25.95
CA LYS A 341 -9.75 -88.62 -26.18
C LYS A 341 -9.64 -87.59 -25.06
N ALA A 342 -9.30 -88.09 -23.88
CA ALA A 342 -8.69 -87.25 -22.86
C ALA A 342 -7.20 -87.21 -23.17
N ASP A 343 -6.76 -86.19 -23.91
CA ASP A 343 -5.36 -85.81 -23.91
C ASP A 343 -5.19 -84.30 -24.17
N ARG A 344 -4.36 -83.67 -23.32
CA ARG A 344 -3.88 -82.28 -23.33
C ARG A 344 -4.83 -81.13 -22.94
N SER A 345 -4.98 -80.88 -21.62
CA SER A 345 -5.08 -79.48 -21.13
C SER A 345 -4.87 -79.24 -19.62
N SER A 346 -4.41 -80.18 -18.79
CA SER A 346 -4.36 -79.95 -17.32
C SER A 346 -3.09 -79.29 -16.77
N GLN A 347 -2.31 -78.58 -17.59
CA GLN A 347 -1.09 -77.89 -17.14
C GLN A 347 -1.18 -76.35 -17.20
N ASN A 348 -2.25 -75.79 -17.78
CA ASN A 348 -2.40 -74.34 -17.97
C ASN A 348 -3.21 -73.60 -16.89
N ASP A 349 -3.91 -74.30 -15.98
CA ASP A 349 -4.78 -73.62 -15.00
C ASP A 349 -4.06 -73.19 -13.71
N VAL A 350 -2.99 -73.89 -13.32
CA VAL A 350 -2.21 -73.53 -12.11
C VAL A 350 -1.37 -72.26 -12.34
N ALA A 351 -0.87 -72.07 -13.57
CA ALA A 351 -0.14 -70.87 -13.96
C ALA A 351 -1.07 -69.63 -14.05
N ALA A 352 -2.30 -69.81 -14.54
CA ALA A 352 -3.30 -68.75 -14.60
C ALA A 352 -3.84 -68.35 -13.21
N MET A 353 -4.00 -69.32 -12.28
CA MET A 353 -4.34 -69.03 -10.88
C MET A 353 -3.20 -68.33 -10.14
N ALA A 354 -1.94 -68.71 -10.38
CA ALA A 354 -0.78 -68.01 -9.79
C ALA A 354 -0.61 -66.58 -10.31
N ALA A 355 -0.92 -66.33 -11.59
CA ALA A 355 -0.89 -64.99 -12.19
C ALA A 355 -2.03 -64.08 -11.69
N SER A 356 -3.23 -64.61 -11.47
CA SER A 356 -4.37 -63.85 -10.93
C SER A 356 -4.26 -63.55 -9.44
N LEU A 357 -3.59 -64.41 -8.66
CA LEU A 357 -3.21 -64.10 -7.27
C LEU A 357 -2.14 -63.01 -7.19
N LYS A 358 -1.13 -63.02 -8.07
CA LYS A 358 -0.10 -61.96 -8.13
C LYS A 358 -0.66 -60.60 -8.55
N SER A 359 -1.61 -60.54 -9.51
CA SER A 359 -2.22 -59.28 -9.91
C SER A 359 -3.15 -58.70 -8.84
N LYS A 360 -3.87 -59.54 -8.09
CA LYS A 360 -4.65 -59.11 -6.92
C LYS A 360 -3.78 -58.56 -5.79
N MET A 361 -2.62 -59.18 -5.51
CA MET A 361 -1.70 -58.73 -4.47
C MET A 361 -1.01 -57.39 -4.81
N LYS A 362 -0.75 -57.14 -6.10
CA LYS A 362 -0.15 -55.87 -6.57
C LYS A 362 -1.14 -54.70 -6.55
N ASN A 363 -2.42 -54.96 -6.81
CA ASN A 363 -3.47 -53.93 -6.77
C ASN A 363 -3.86 -53.51 -5.33
N THR A 364 -3.64 -54.37 -4.33
CA THR A 364 -3.87 -54.02 -2.91
C THR A 364 -2.71 -53.25 -2.27
N SER A 365 -1.49 -53.32 -2.83
CA SER A 365 -0.34 -52.54 -2.34
C SER A 365 -0.31 -51.09 -2.84
N GLU A 366 -1.01 -50.76 -3.93
CA GLU A 366 -1.03 -49.39 -4.48
C GLU A 366 -2.16 -48.50 -3.90
N THR A 367 -3.13 -49.09 -3.18
CA THR A 367 -4.21 -48.34 -2.49
C THR A 367 -3.94 -48.07 -1.00
N THR A 368 -2.82 -48.55 -0.45
CA THR A 368 -2.45 -48.38 0.98
C THR A 368 -1.21 -47.51 1.20
N GLY A 369 -0.75 -46.78 0.17
CA GLY A 369 0.40 -45.86 0.25
C GLY A 369 0.08 -44.42 0.65
N ASN A 370 -1.19 -44.03 0.82
CA ASN A 370 -1.57 -42.62 1.03
C ASN A 370 -2.40 -42.34 2.31
N GLN A 371 -2.36 -43.24 3.30
CA GLN A 371 -2.98 -43.03 4.62
C GLN A 371 -2.04 -43.32 5.81
N ALA A 372 -0.72 -43.29 5.61
CA ALA A 372 0.28 -43.43 6.68
C ALA A 372 0.90 -42.08 7.11
N LYS A 373 0.07 -41.03 7.27
CA LYS A 373 0.45 -39.77 7.93
C LYS A 373 -0.58 -39.26 8.96
N GLY A 374 -1.50 -40.12 9.42
CA GLY A 374 -2.59 -39.72 10.32
C GLY A 374 -2.74 -40.55 11.59
N ILE A 375 -1.87 -41.55 11.85
CA ILE A 375 -2.08 -42.52 12.93
C ILE A 375 -1.15 -42.29 14.14
N GLU A 376 -0.04 -41.56 13.99
CA GLU A 376 0.84 -41.20 15.12
C GLU A 376 0.25 -40.13 16.05
N ALA A 377 -0.87 -39.48 15.68
CA ALA A 377 -1.54 -38.49 16.50
C ALA A 377 -2.61 -39.06 17.46
N TYR A 378 -2.85 -40.39 17.45
CA TYR A 378 -3.97 -41.01 18.18
C TYR A 378 -3.57 -42.03 19.27
N LEU A 379 -2.27 -42.29 19.49
CA LEU A 379 -1.78 -43.20 20.54
C LEU A 379 -1.20 -42.50 21.78
N ALA A 380 -1.26 -41.17 21.85
CA ALA A 380 -0.93 -40.45 23.08
C ALA A 380 -2.20 -40.21 23.92
N THR A 381 -2.56 -41.18 24.77
CA THR A 381 -3.50 -40.93 25.88
C THR A 381 -2.76 -40.51 27.15
N PRO A 382 -3.38 -39.68 28.00
CA PRO A 382 -2.71 -38.93 29.06
C PRO A 382 -2.70 -39.71 30.38
N SER A 383 -1.60 -39.63 31.14
CA SER A 383 -1.56 -40.00 32.56
C SER A 383 -1.28 -38.77 33.42
N SER A 384 -2.24 -38.41 34.26
CA SER A 384 -2.16 -37.36 35.26
C SER A 384 -1.56 -37.87 36.58
N SER A 385 -0.62 -37.13 37.19
CA SER A 385 -0.59 -36.91 38.65
C SER A 385 0.40 -35.83 39.10
N LYS A 386 -0.19 -34.73 39.61
CA LYS A 386 0.18 -33.83 40.73
C LYS A 386 1.65 -33.66 41.19
N LYS A 387 2.02 -32.35 41.21
CA LYS A 387 2.65 -31.54 42.28
C LYS A 387 4.00 -31.99 42.87
N GLN A 388 5.02 -31.14 42.70
CA GLN A 388 5.71 -30.48 43.83
C GLN A 388 6.50 -29.23 43.38
N LYS A 389 6.39 -28.16 44.20
CA LYS A 389 7.21 -26.93 44.20
C LYS A 389 8.61 -27.23 44.74
N VAL A 390 9.64 -26.50 44.28
CA VAL A 390 10.76 -25.78 45.01
C VAL A 390 11.65 -25.16 43.89
N ALA A 391 11.66 -23.84 43.64
CA ALA A 391 12.44 -22.73 44.22
C ALA A 391 13.91 -22.56 43.75
N ASN A 392 14.26 -21.29 43.46
CA ASN A 392 15.56 -20.64 43.20
C ASN A 392 16.27 -20.94 41.85
N GLY A 393 16.82 -19.96 41.13
CA GLY A 393 16.89 -18.50 41.34
C GLY A 393 17.71 -17.85 40.22
N GLU A 394 17.29 -16.66 39.79
CA GLU A 394 18.13 -15.72 39.04
C GLU A 394 18.08 -14.37 39.74
N GLN A 395 19.25 -13.93 40.18
CA GLN A 395 19.52 -12.57 40.67
C GLN A 395 19.80 -11.65 39.48
N SER A 396 19.29 -10.42 39.61
CA SER A 396 20.04 -9.15 39.47
C SER A 396 19.41 -8.12 38.52
N GLY A 397 19.38 -6.86 38.98
CA GLY A 397 19.19 -5.65 38.16
C GLY A 397 17.91 -4.86 38.38
N GLU A 398 17.65 -4.35 39.58
CA GLU A 398 17.75 -2.92 39.96
C GLU A 398 16.78 -1.89 39.32
N LYS A 399 16.03 -1.25 40.23
CA LYS A 399 15.70 0.19 40.35
C LYS A 399 14.80 0.87 39.29
N LYS A 400 13.59 1.27 39.73
CA LYS A 400 13.31 2.67 40.16
C LYS A 400 11.88 2.91 40.68
N LYS A 401 11.84 3.51 41.88
CA LYS A 401 10.85 4.41 42.51
C LYS A 401 9.69 4.91 41.62
N LYS A 402 8.45 4.80 42.13
CA LYS A 402 7.64 5.98 42.50
C LYS A 402 6.46 5.63 43.41
N SER A 403 6.26 6.52 44.37
CA SER A 403 5.40 6.54 45.54
C SER A 403 3.90 6.42 45.25
N LYS A 404 3.22 5.61 46.07
CA LYS A 404 1.77 5.70 46.31
C LYS A 404 1.48 6.92 47.21
N LYS A 405 0.43 7.65 46.85
CA LYS A 405 -0.22 8.70 47.63
C LYS A 405 -1.32 8.00 48.43
N SER A 406 -1.32 8.15 49.75
CA SER A 406 -2.39 7.66 50.64
C SER A 406 -2.98 8.83 51.41
N ALA A 407 -4.31 8.77 51.55
CA ALA A 407 -5.23 9.52 52.39
C ALA A 407 -4.68 9.83 53.81
N GLU A 408 -4.81 11.07 54.32
CA GLU A 408 -5.96 11.63 55.05
C GLU A 408 -5.65 11.64 56.57
N ILE A 409 -5.83 12.78 57.24
CA ILE A 409 -6.36 12.94 58.62
C ILE A 409 -6.38 14.45 58.96
N LYS A 410 -7.55 14.86 59.47
CA LYS A 410 -7.91 16.16 60.04
C LYS A 410 -7.29 16.35 61.42
N SER A 411 -6.94 17.57 61.80
CA SER A 411 -7.24 18.14 63.13
C SER A 411 -6.81 19.61 63.21
N GLU A 412 -7.79 20.46 63.51
CA GLU A 412 -7.75 21.74 64.24
C GLU A 412 -6.39 22.19 64.80
N PHE A 413 -5.87 23.32 64.32
CA PHE A 413 -5.85 24.64 64.98
C PHE A 413 -5.32 25.71 64.03
#